data_AF-A0AAN8IDC2-F1
#
_entry.id   AF-A0AAN8IDC2-F1
#
_cell.length_a   1.000
_cell.length_b   1.000
_cell.length_c   1.000
_cell.angle_alpha   90.00
_cell.angle_beta   90.00
_cell.angle_gamma   90.00
#
_symmetry.space_group_name_H-M   'P 1'
#
loop_
_entity.id
_entity.type
_entity.pdbx_description
1 polymer ?
#
loop_
_entity_poly.entity_id
_entity_poly.type
_entity_poly.pdbx_seq_one_letter_code
_entity_poly.pdbx_strand_id
1 'polypeptide(L)'
;LHPRTCAEAHAFHDVSSGPTYLDVDGSRSLYSSVAVCLNGTTIVPHDMPNATVIRSSDEPTDAMFIVSYRDFTAEKLARLIQNSRSCHQQLYYVCSHAALGFDSKRTWFQVAVGNRTVRQIGRVPNSCPCMDM
;
A
#
# COMPACT_ATOMS: atom_id res chain seq x y z
N LEU A 1 9.78 24.72 7.17
CA LEU A 1 9.57 23.73 6.09
C LEU A 1 9.36 22.39 6.76
N HIS A 2 8.30 21.66 6.42
CA HIS A 2 8.12 20.30 6.91
C HIS A 2 9.03 19.35 6.11
N PRO A 3 9.51 18.26 6.72
CA PRO A 3 10.30 17.27 6.00
C PRO A 3 9.46 16.61 4.90
N ARG A 4 10.07 16.22 3.79
CA ARG A 4 9.38 15.55 2.67
C ARG A 4 9.18 14.06 2.91
N THR A 5 10.01 13.48 3.75
CA THR A 5 10.03 12.05 4.10
C THR A 5 10.38 11.86 5.58
N CYS A 6 10.06 10.69 6.14
CA CYS A 6 10.52 10.34 7.49
C CYS A 6 12.05 10.20 7.58
N ALA A 7 12.74 9.87 6.48
CA ALA A 7 14.19 9.81 6.45
C ALA A 7 14.80 11.21 6.64
N GLU A 8 14.23 12.21 5.98
CA GLU A 8 14.61 13.62 6.16
C GLU A 8 14.26 14.11 7.58
N ALA A 9 13.06 13.78 8.06
CA ALA A 9 12.61 14.11 9.42
C ALA A 9 13.58 13.57 10.48
N HIS A 10 14.03 12.33 10.30
CA HIS A 10 14.96 11.67 11.22
C HIS A 10 16.38 12.25 11.12
N ALA A 11 16.88 12.50 9.91
CA ALA A 11 18.27 12.92 9.70
C ALA A 11 18.53 14.40 9.99
N PHE A 12 17.56 15.28 9.74
CA PHE A 12 17.77 16.74 9.78
C PHE A 12 16.89 17.47 10.79
N HIS A 13 15.82 16.85 11.28
CA HIS A 13 14.85 17.49 12.18
C HIS A 13 14.73 16.80 13.55
N ASP A 14 15.54 15.78 13.83
CA ASP A 14 15.55 15.01 15.07
C ASP A 14 14.16 14.51 15.50
N VAL A 15 13.32 14.16 14.52
CA VAL A 15 11.95 13.70 14.77
C VAL A 15 11.96 12.23 15.19
N SER A 16 11.36 11.96 16.35
CA SER A 16 11.15 10.61 16.87
C SER A 16 10.09 9.83 16.08
N SER A 17 10.13 8.50 16.17
CA SER A 17 9.09 7.63 15.59
C SER A 17 7.69 7.98 16.09
N GLY A 18 6.71 8.01 15.19
CA GLY A 18 5.33 8.40 15.47
C GLY A 18 4.63 9.10 14.30
N PRO A 19 3.38 9.55 14.47
CA PRO A 19 2.67 10.34 13.48
C PRO A 19 3.42 11.65 13.17
N THR A 20 3.66 11.94 11.89
CA THR A 20 4.45 13.08 11.45
C THR A 20 3.82 13.73 10.21
N TYR A 21 3.78 15.06 10.20
CA TYR A 21 3.38 15.85 9.04
C TYR A 21 4.53 15.96 8.04
N LEU A 22 4.27 15.55 6.80
CA LEU A 22 5.22 15.58 5.69
C LEU A 22 4.74 16.54 4.59
N ASP A 23 5.68 17.30 4.03
CA ASP A 23 5.50 18.10 2.81
C ASP A 23 6.04 17.31 1.61
N VAL A 24 5.29 16.30 1.21
CA VAL A 24 5.74 15.29 0.23
C VAL A 24 5.91 15.87 -1.18
N ASP A 25 5.11 16.87 -1.53
CA ASP A 25 5.04 17.49 -2.85
C ASP A 25 5.81 18.82 -2.96
N GLY A 26 6.22 19.40 -1.84
CA GLY A 26 7.15 20.54 -1.78
C GLY A 26 6.52 21.83 -2.27
N SER A 27 6.16 22.73 -1.35
CA SER A 27 5.76 24.14 -1.61
C SER A 27 4.60 24.37 -2.60
N ARG A 28 3.87 23.32 -3.03
CA ARG A 28 2.60 23.44 -3.76
C ARG A 28 1.43 23.50 -2.78
N SER A 29 0.27 23.98 -3.23
CA SER A 29 -0.89 24.29 -2.38
C SER A 29 -1.64 23.07 -1.80
N LEU A 30 -0.96 21.93 -1.61
CA LEU A 30 -1.60 20.75 -1.04
C LEU A 30 -1.23 20.64 0.43
N TYR A 31 -2.25 20.43 1.26
CA TYR A 31 -2.14 20.26 2.71
C TYR A 31 -1.10 19.19 3.07
N SER A 32 -0.38 19.38 4.18
CA SER A 32 0.57 18.41 4.73
C SER A 32 -0.06 17.02 4.83
N SER A 33 0.68 15.98 4.45
CA SER A 33 0.25 14.58 4.58
C SER A 33 0.70 14.01 5.92
N VAL A 34 -0.14 13.24 6.60
CA VAL A 34 0.23 12.56 7.85
C VAL A 34 0.66 11.14 7.57
N ALA A 35 1.90 10.81 7.90
CA ALA A 35 2.45 9.45 7.87
C ALA A 35 2.88 9.00 9.26
N VAL A 36 3.18 7.73 9.43
CA VAL A 36 3.85 7.21 10.62
C VAL A 36 5.33 7.03 10.31
N CYS A 37 6.20 7.74 11.03
CA CYS A 37 7.63 7.56 10.94
C CYS A 37 8.09 6.45 11.89
N LEU A 38 8.94 5.55 11.38
CA LEU A 38 9.58 4.51 12.18
C LEU A 38 11.05 4.41 11.79
N ASN A 39 11.95 4.96 12.60
CA ASN A 39 13.40 4.94 12.38
C ASN A 39 13.77 5.38 10.94
N GLY A 40 13.21 6.50 10.49
CA GLY A 40 13.40 7.02 9.13
C GLY A 40 12.53 6.38 8.03
N THR A 41 11.82 5.29 8.31
CA THR A 41 10.88 4.67 7.37
C THR A 41 9.55 5.41 7.38
N THR A 42 9.05 5.78 6.19
CA THR A 42 7.72 6.39 6.03
C THR A 42 6.67 5.29 5.85
N ILE A 43 5.76 5.14 6.82
CA ILE A 43 4.64 4.21 6.74
C ILE A 43 3.36 5.00 6.43
N VAL A 44 2.72 4.67 5.31
CA VAL A 44 1.45 5.28 4.91
C VAL A 44 0.31 4.29 5.20
N PRO A 45 -0.61 4.60 6.12
CA PRO A 45 -1.71 3.70 6.45
C PRO A 45 -2.74 3.63 5.30
N HIS A 46 -3.33 2.45 5.10
CA HIS A 46 -4.46 2.24 4.21
C HIS A 46 -5.77 2.15 5.00
N ASP A 47 -6.90 2.32 4.32
CA ASP A 47 -8.25 2.28 4.90
C ASP A 47 -8.97 0.93 4.79
N MET A 48 -8.41 -0.04 4.06
CA MET A 48 -9.02 -1.37 3.91
C MET A 48 -9.19 -2.06 5.28
N PRO A 49 -10.44 -2.40 5.69
CA PRO A 49 -10.68 -3.05 6.97
C PRO A 49 -10.00 -4.42 7.09
N ASN A 50 -9.60 -4.76 8.31
CA ASN A 50 -9.11 -6.10 8.62
C ASN A 50 -10.20 -7.13 8.35
N ALA A 51 -9.80 -8.30 7.82
CA ALA A 51 -10.70 -9.41 7.49
C ALA A 51 -11.82 -9.05 6.48
N THR A 52 -11.56 -8.09 5.58
CA THR A 52 -12.48 -7.82 4.46
C THR A 52 -12.66 -9.08 3.62
N VAL A 53 -13.91 -9.53 3.45
CA VAL A 53 -14.27 -10.67 2.60
C VAL A 53 -14.18 -10.22 1.14
N ILE A 54 -13.15 -10.69 0.43
CA ILE A 54 -12.94 -10.33 -0.98
C ILE A 54 -13.51 -11.35 -1.96
N ARG A 55 -13.93 -12.52 -1.46
CA ARG A 55 -14.53 -13.60 -2.24
C ARG A 55 -15.35 -14.54 -1.33
N SER A 56 -16.58 -14.84 -1.73
CA SER A 56 -17.46 -15.80 -1.06
C SER A 56 -18.26 -16.60 -2.09
N SER A 57 -18.70 -17.81 -1.74
CA SER A 57 -19.68 -18.57 -2.53
C SER A 57 -21.06 -17.90 -2.55
N ASP A 58 -21.35 -17.11 -1.50
CA ASP A 58 -22.64 -16.43 -1.34
C ASP A 58 -22.72 -15.14 -2.18
N GLU A 59 -21.57 -14.64 -2.64
CA GLU A 59 -21.42 -13.42 -3.44
C GLU A 59 -20.74 -13.77 -4.77
N PRO A 60 -21.49 -14.25 -5.77
CA PRO A 60 -20.94 -14.82 -7.00
C PRO A 60 -20.50 -13.78 -8.04
N THR A 61 -20.68 -12.50 -7.77
CA THR A 61 -20.40 -11.40 -8.71
C THR A 61 -18.95 -10.92 -8.63
N ASP A 62 -18.48 -10.33 -9.72
CA ASP A 62 -17.16 -9.68 -9.75
C ASP A 62 -17.16 -8.47 -8.80
N ALA A 63 -16.09 -8.33 -8.02
CA ALA A 63 -15.93 -7.26 -7.05
C ALA A 63 -14.65 -6.45 -7.29
N MET A 64 -14.74 -5.14 -7.06
CA MET A 64 -13.61 -4.22 -7.08
C MET A 64 -13.45 -3.57 -5.71
N PHE A 65 -12.27 -3.73 -5.12
CA PHE A 65 -11.91 -3.12 -3.84
C PHE A 65 -10.93 -1.97 -4.09
N ILE A 66 -11.32 -0.77 -3.68
CA ILE A 66 -10.44 0.40 -3.71
C ILE A 66 -9.74 0.49 -2.35
N VAL A 67 -8.42 0.38 -2.36
CA VAL A 67 -7.58 0.62 -1.18
C VAL A 67 -7.11 2.07 -1.24
N SER A 68 -7.61 2.90 -0.33
CA SER A 68 -7.24 4.32 -0.25
C SER A 68 -6.21 4.55 0.85
N TYR A 69 -5.43 5.59 0.67
CA TYR A 69 -4.43 6.05 1.62
C TYR A 69 -4.83 7.46 2.05
N ARG A 70 -5.48 7.57 3.23
CA ARG A 70 -6.30 8.72 3.64
C ARG A 70 -5.73 10.10 3.28
N ASP A 71 -4.49 10.37 3.68
CA ASP A 71 -3.85 11.69 3.50
C ASP A 71 -2.95 11.77 2.25
N PHE A 72 -3.08 10.80 1.33
CA PHE A 72 -2.20 10.61 0.19
C PHE A 72 -2.98 10.34 -1.10
N THR A 73 -2.97 11.31 -2.00
CA THR A 73 -3.39 11.11 -3.39
C THR A 73 -2.38 10.25 -4.16
N ALA A 74 -2.76 9.73 -5.32
CA ALA A 74 -1.83 9.02 -6.21
C ALA A 74 -0.60 9.87 -6.57
N GLU A 75 -0.75 11.19 -6.75
CA GLU A 75 0.37 12.11 -6.99
C GLU A 75 1.30 12.20 -5.77
N LYS A 76 0.75 12.34 -4.56
CA LYS A 76 1.55 12.37 -3.33
C LYS A 76 2.27 11.04 -3.08
N LEU A 77 1.62 9.90 -3.32
CA LEU A 77 2.28 8.60 -3.28
C LEU A 77 3.41 8.51 -4.30
N ALA A 78 3.20 8.99 -5.52
CA ALA A 78 4.23 8.98 -6.56
C ALA A 78 5.45 9.80 -6.15
N ARG A 79 5.23 10.99 -5.57
CA ARG A 79 6.30 11.85 -5.05
C ARG A 79 7.05 11.20 -3.88
N LEU A 80 6.33 10.61 -2.93
CA LEU A 80 6.95 9.89 -1.81
C LEU A 80 7.84 8.75 -2.32
N ILE A 81 7.34 7.96 -3.29
CA ILE A 81 8.10 6.86 -3.90
C ILE A 81 9.35 7.39 -4.61
N GLN A 82 9.24 8.48 -5.38
CA GLN A 82 10.39 9.10 -6.05
C GLN A 82 11.47 9.57 -5.07
N ASN A 83 11.06 10.06 -3.90
CA ASN A 83 11.96 10.53 -2.84
C ASN A 83 12.45 9.39 -1.93
N SER A 84 12.07 8.14 -2.21
CA SER A 84 12.42 6.97 -1.41
C SER A 84 13.33 6.03 -2.17
N ARG A 85 14.30 5.41 -1.47
CA ARG A 85 15.17 4.38 -2.09
C ARG A 85 14.39 3.13 -2.49
N SER A 86 13.35 2.78 -1.74
CA SER A 86 12.53 1.58 -1.98
C SER A 86 11.13 1.74 -1.39
N CYS A 87 10.16 1.04 -1.96
CA CYS A 87 8.78 0.98 -1.48
C CYS A 87 8.29 -0.47 -1.48
N HIS A 88 7.66 -0.89 -0.39
CA HIS A 88 7.16 -2.25 -0.21
C HIS A 88 5.77 -2.20 0.42
N GLN A 89 4.92 -3.14 0.03
CA GLN A 89 3.62 -3.38 0.64
C GLN A 89 3.47 -4.87 0.86
N GLN A 90 3.00 -5.26 2.04
CA GLN A 90 2.69 -6.63 2.38
C GLN A 90 1.17 -6.79 2.41
N LEU A 91 0.69 -7.89 1.84
CA LEU A 91 -0.72 -8.26 1.88
C LEU A 91 -0.82 -9.68 2.44
N TYR A 92 -1.76 -9.86 3.36
CA TYR A 92 -2.08 -11.16 3.93
C TYR A 92 -3.46 -11.59 3.47
N TYR A 93 -3.55 -12.80 2.90
CA TYR A 93 -4.79 -13.36 2.41
C TYR A 93 -5.04 -14.71 3.10
N VAL A 94 -6.20 -14.84 3.74
CA VAL A 94 -6.66 -16.07 4.38
C VAL A 94 -7.82 -16.61 3.57
N CYS A 95 -7.80 -17.91 3.29
CA CYS A 95 -8.81 -18.55 2.45
C CYS A 95 -9.21 -19.93 3.00
N SER A 96 -10.38 -20.40 2.54
CA SER A 96 -10.82 -21.79 2.60
C SER A 96 -11.42 -22.13 1.25
N HIS A 97 -10.73 -22.96 0.45
CA HIS A 97 -11.13 -23.32 -0.93
C HIS A 97 -11.45 -22.12 -1.86
N ALA A 98 -10.85 -20.96 -1.60
CA ALA A 98 -11.12 -19.71 -2.33
C ALA A 98 -9.86 -19.26 -3.07
N ALA A 99 -9.59 -19.89 -4.20
CA ALA A 99 -8.46 -19.52 -5.03
C ALA A 99 -8.63 -18.16 -5.71
N LEU A 100 -7.58 -17.34 -5.79
CA LEU A 100 -7.65 -16.00 -6.39
C LEU A 100 -7.52 -16.01 -7.93
N GLY A 101 -6.98 -17.06 -8.56
CA GLY A 101 -6.92 -17.18 -10.02
C GLY A 101 -6.03 -16.13 -10.68
N PHE A 102 -4.86 -15.85 -10.10
CA PHE A 102 -3.93 -14.87 -10.68
C PHE A 102 -3.36 -15.33 -12.02
N ASP A 103 -3.07 -16.62 -12.14
CA ASP A 103 -2.55 -17.31 -13.32
C ASP A 103 -3.54 -17.25 -14.51
N SER A 104 -4.82 -17.45 -14.20
CA SER A 104 -5.97 -17.43 -15.09
C SER A 104 -6.57 -16.03 -15.26
N LYS A 105 -5.88 -15.00 -14.73
CA LYS A 105 -6.24 -13.56 -14.84
C LYS A 105 -7.62 -13.22 -14.27
N ARG A 106 -8.11 -13.96 -13.28
CA ARG A 106 -9.37 -13.69 -12.55
C ARG A 106 -9.22 -12.64 -11.45
N THR A 107 -8.02 -12.48 -10.92
CA THR A 107 -7.68 -11.42 -9.95
C THR A 107 -6.41 -10.70 -10.38
N TRP A 108 -6.35 -9.39 -10.15
CA TRP A 108 -5.14 -8.57 -10.31
C TRP A 108 -5.20 -7.37 -9.36
N PHE A 109 -4.04 -6.86 -8.97
CA PHE A 109 -3.95 -5.56 -8.32
C PHE A 109 -3.60 -4.50 -9.33
N GLN A 110 -4.32 -3.38 -9.31
CA GLN A 110 -3.88 -2.17 -9.97
C GLN A 110 -2.99 -1.40 -9.00
N VAL A 111 -1.78 -1.03 -9.42
CA VAL A 111 -0.92 -0.19 -8.57
C VAL A 111 -1.45 1.24 -8.51
N ALA A 112 -1.27 1.90 -7.36
CA ALA A 112 -1.71 3.29 -7.17
C ALA A 112 -0.92 4.30 -8.03
N VAL A 113 0.32 3.97 -8.42
CA VAL A 113 1.20 4.84 -9.19
C VAL A 113 1.68 4.14 -10.46
N GLY A 114 1.28 4.68 -11.61
CA GLY A 114 1.57 4.13 -12.93
C GLY A 114 0.48 3.19 -13.45
N ASN A 115 0.65 2.70 -14.68
CA ASN A 115 -0.31 1.82 -15.33
C ASN A 115 0.25 0.39 -15.42
N ARG A 116 0.37 -0.28 -14.28
CA ARG A 116 0.79 -1.68 -14.21
C ARG A 116 -0.12 -2.48 -13.30
N THR A 117 -0.25 -3.76 -13.62
CA THR A 117 -0.96 -4.73 -12.79
C THR A 117 0.03 -5.67 -12.12
N VAL A 118 -0.22 -6.00 -10.86
CA VAL A 118 0.46 -7.09 -10.17
C VAL A 118 -0.44 -8.31 -10.22
N ARG A 119 0.09 -9.39 -10.79
CA ARG A 119 -0.65 -10.64 -11.04
C ARG A 119 -0.08 -11.81 -10.22
N GLN A 120 0.48 -11.52 -9.05
CA GLN A 120 0.97 -12.56 -8.12
C GLN A 120 1.08 -11.98 -6.70
N ILE A 121 0.77 -12.80 -5.69
CA ILE A 121 1.16 -12.56 -4.31
C ILE A 121 1.97 -13.76 -3.83
N GLY A 122 3.23 -13.53 -3.52
CA GLY A 122 4.14 -14.54 -2.98
C GLY A 122 4.56 -15.60 -4.00
N ARG A 123 5.85 -15.93 -3.99
CA ARG A 123 6.35 -17.26 -4.34
C ARG A 123 6.95 -17.77 -3.05
N VAL A 124 6.14 -18.36 -2.18
CA VAL A 124 6.66 -18.96 -0.95
C VAL A 124 6.83 -20.45 -1.23
N PRO A 125 8.07 -20.96 -1.33
CA PRO A 125 8.30 -22.39 -1.37
C PRO A 125 7.60 -23.04 -0.15
N ASN A 126 6.83 -24.10 -0.38
CA ASN A 126 6.09 -24.83 0.66
C ASN A 126 4.95 -24.07 1.37
N SER A 127 4.42 -22.97 0.82
CA SER A 127 3.13 -22.46 1.30
C SER A 127 2.00 -23.34 0.77
N CYS A 128 1.08 -23.80 1.64
CA CYS A 128 -0.23 -24.31 1.22
C CYS A 128 -0.99 -23.16 0.61
N PRO A 129 -1.06 -23.05 -0.71
CA PRO A 129 -1.54 -21.84 -1.30
C PRO A 129 -3.06 -21.98 -1.40
N CYS A 130 -3.75 -20.86 -1.34
CA CYS A 130 -5.04 -20.69 -1.99
C CYS A 130 -4.88 -20.82 -3.53
N MET A 131 -4.07 -21.78 -4.00
CA MET A 131 -3.71 -21.98 -5.40
C MET A 131 -4.87 -22.73 -6.02
N ASP A 132 -5.55 -22.01 -6.89
CA ASP A 132 -5.85 -22.41 -8.26
C ASP A 132 -5.79 -23.94 -8.41
N MET A 133 -6.98 -24.56 -8.44
CA MET A 133 -7.14 -25.97 -8.83
C MET A 133 -6.47 -26.26 -10.16
#